data_AF-A0A3D3M8N5-F1
#
_entry.id   AF-A0A3D3M8N5-F1
#
_cell.length_a   1.000
_cell.length_b   1.000
_cell.length_c   1.000
_cell.angle_alpha   90.00
_cell.angle_beta   90.00
_cell.angle_gamma   90.00
#
_symmetry.space_group_name_H-M   'P 1'
#
loop_
_entity.id
_entity.type
_entity.pdbx_description
1 polymer ?
#
loop_
_entity_poly.entity_id
_entity_poly.type
_entity_poly.pdbx_seq_one_letter_code
_entity_poly.pdbx_strand_id
1 'polypeptide(L)'
;DRVEAARLKGRLRTWDSIAVPRWAGVPEAQCVQLGYFCLQLSVMQASPAEPFGSREADTTDTRPFRQLNSLALPGDDGVPSWNNLLADLRVLIETTRPEVIVLPHPLLDPHPDHLCAQQAVLEALQGLAWQPQTLLGYANHLHDNDRWPMGDTGTGVALPPVTEGEETWLPYSLSLDARHQCDKAMALGMMHDLQPSPPFKRRLRRLLQRLLAGRRGSPFGENEFFRKAVRRHELLWVVKRK
;
A
#
# COMPACT_ATOMS: atom_id res chain seq x y z
N ASP A 1 19.29 -11.32 -16.90
CA ASP A 1 18.36 -10.50 -17.69
C ASP A 1 17.53 -9.63 -16.74
N ARG A 2 17.38 -8.33 -17.03
CA ARG A 2 16.62 -7.39 -16.18
C ARG A 2 15.10 -7.57 -16.31
N VAL A 3 14.61 -7.91 -17.49
CA VAL A 3 13.18 -8.13 -17.75
C VAL A 3 12.69 -9.35 -16.98
N GLU A 4 13.42 -10.47 -17.08
CA GLU A 4 13.10 -11.68 -16.31
C GLU A 4 13.17 -11.47 -14.80
N ALA A 5 14.11 -10.66 -14.31
CA ALA A 5 14.17 -10.29 -12.91
C ALA A 5 12.93 -9.48 -12.47
N ALA A 6 12.45 -8.55 -13.31
CA ALA A 6 11.24 -7.79 -13.05
C ALA A 6 9.97 -8.67 -13.06
N ARG A 7 9.88 -9.62 -14.01
CA ARG A 7 8.80 -10.62 -14.07
C ARG A 7 8.79 -11.50 -12.82
N LEU A 8 9.96 -12.01 -12.42
CA LEU A 8 10.11 -12.81 -11.20
C LEU A 8 9.71 -12.01 -9.95
N LYS A 9 10.14 -10.74 -9.86
CA LYS A 9 9.75 -9.84 -8.77
C LYS A 9 8.24 -9.64 -8.71
N GLY A 10 7.59 -9.43 -9.84
CA GLY A 10 6.13 -9.35 -9.93
C GLY A 10 5.46 -10.63 -9.42
N ARG A 11 5.93 -11.80 -9.85
CA ARG A 11 5.42 -13.10 -9.39
C ARG A 11 5.59 -13.29 -7.88
N LEU A 12 6.72 -12.89 -7.31
CA LEU A 12 6.93 -12.95 -5.85
C LEU A 12 5.95 -12.05 -5.10
N ARG A 13 5.71 -10.83 -5.59
CA ARG A 13 4.73 -9.91 -4.99
C ARG A 13 3.29 -10.43 -5.06
N THR A 14 2.95 -11.17 -6.12
CA THR A 14 1.68 -11.90 -6.23
C THR A 14 1.54 -12.95 -5.11
N TRP A 15 2.60 -13.68 -4.76
CA TRP A 15 2.56 -14.59 -3.62
C TRP A 15 2.48 -13.85 -2.28
N ASP A 16 3.26 -12.79 -2.10
CA ASP A 16 3.25 -11.98 -0.88
C ASP A 16 1.85 -11.42 -0.60
N SER A 17 1.12 -10.96 -1.63
CA SER A 17 -0.24 -10.41 -1.48
C SER A 17 -1.31 -11.41 -1.07
N ILE A 18 -1.00 -12.72 -1.07
CA ILE A 18 -1.86 -13.78 -0.53
C ILE A 18 -1.33 -14.27 0.83
N ALA A 19 -0.04 -14.54 0.92
CA ALA A 19 0.57 -15.15 2.11
C ALA A 19 0.64 -14.18 3.30
N VAL A 20 0.92 -12.90 3.06
CA VAL A 20 1.07 -11.90 4.13
C VAL A 20 -0.27 -11.57 4.80
N PRO A 21 -1.39 -11.32 4.08
CA PRO A 21 -2.69 -11.11 4.73
C PRO A 21 -3.17 -12.36 5.49
N ARG A 22 -2.85 -13.56 5.01
CA ARG A 22 -3.16 -14.83 5.70
C ARG A 22 -2.52 -14.90 7.09
N TRP A 23 -1.31 -14.38 7.27
CA TRP A 23 -0.67 -14.28 8.58
C TRP A 23 -1.50 -13.43 9.56
N ALA A 24 -2.14 -12.36 9.05
CA ALA A 24 -3.03 -11.49 9.82
C ALA A 24 -4.47 -12.04 9.94
N GLY A 25 -4.72 -13.28 9.51
CA GLY A 25 -6.02 -13.94 9.60
C GLY A 25 -6.99 -13.63 8.46
N VAL A 26 -6.57 -12.92 7.40
CA VAL A 26 -7.42 -12.65 6.23
C VAL A 26 -7.39 -13.85 5.28
N PRO A 27 -8.53 -14.50 4.98
CA PRO A 27 -8.56 -15.61 4.04
C PRO A 27 -8.14 -15.20 2.62
N GLU A 28 -7.52 -16.11 1.85
CA GLU A 28 -7.11 -15.82 0.47
C GLU A 28 -8.30 -15.52 -0.42
N ALA A 29 -9.45 -16.13 -0.15
CA ALA A 29 -10.69 -15.86 -0.86
C ALA A 29 -11.18 -14.41 -0.69
N GLN A 30 -10.63 -13.68 0.28
CA GLN A 30 -10.85 -12.25 0.52
C GLN A 30 -9.67 -11.38 0.07
N CYS A 31 -8.63 -11.99 -0.51
CA CYS A 31 -7.47 -11.29 -1.07
C CYS A 31 -7.60 -11.27 -2.60
N VAL A 32 -7.71 -10.09 -3.19
CA VAL A 32 -7.86 -9.94 -4.64
C VAL A 32 -6.73 -9.11 -5.22
N GLN A 33 -6.14 -9.62 -6.30
CA GLN A 33 -5.04 -9.03 -7.04
C GLN A 33 -5.59 -8.37 -8.29
N LEU A 34 -5.47 -7.05 -8.40
CA LEU A 34 -5.90 -6.33 -9.60
C LEU A 34 -4.87 -6.43 -10.75
N GLY A 35 -3.58 -6.60 -10.41
CA GLY A 35 -2.53 -6.92 -11.38
C GLY A 35 -2.04 -5.75 -12.26
N TYR A 36 -2.57 -4.53 -12.08
CA TYR A 36 -2.13 -3.34 -12.83
C TYR A 36 -0.71 -2.91 -12.45
N PHE A 37 -0.02 -2.26 -13.40
CA PHE A 37 1.42 -2.02 -13.31
C PHE A 37 1.77 -0.74 -12.55
N CYS A 38 2.85 -0.84 -11.76
CA CYS A 38 3.45 0.27 -11.02
C CYS A 38 3.82 1.43 -11.96
N LEU A 39 3.56 2.65 -11.50
CA LEU A 39 3.77 3.93 -12.18
C LEU A 39 2.97 4.10 -13.48
N GLN A 40 1.90 3.33 -13.70
CA GLN A 40 1.05 3.46 -14.88
C GLN A 40 -0.34 4.02 -14.60
N LEU A 41 -0.78 4.13 -13.34
CA LEU A 41 -2.17 4.52 -13.07
C LEU A 41 -2.50 5.94 -13.53
N SER A 42 -1.54 6.87 -13.48
CA SER A 42 -1.76 8.26 -13.93
C SER A 42 -1.95 8.35 -15.44
N VAL A 43 -1.19 7.58 -16.23
CA VAL A 43 -1.35 7.57 -17.69
C VAL A 43 -2.58 6.78 -18.12
N MET A 44 -2.93 5.71 -17.39
CA MET A 44 -4.21 5.01 -17.57
C MET A 44 -5.38 5.96 -17.35
N GLN A 45 -5.38 6.73 -16.26
CA GLN A 45 -6.45 7.69 -15.96
C GLN A 45 -6.57 8.79 -17.03
N ALA A 46 -5.44 9.28 -17.56
CA ALA A 46 -5.44 10.30 -18.62
C ALA A 46 -5.97 9.77 -19.97
N SER A 47 -5.77 8.47 -20.26
CA SER A 47 -6.25 7.79 -21.46
C SER A 47 -7.04 6.51 -21.11
N PRO A 48 -8.30 6.63 -20.62
CA PRO A 48 -8.97 5.52 -19.93
C PRO A 48 -9.17 4.21 -20.70
N ALA A 49 -9.26 4.29 -22.02
CA ALA A 49 -9.46 3.15 -22.92
C ALA A 49 -8.13 2.54 -23.42
N GLU A 50 -7.00 3.23 -23.27
CA GLU A 50 -5.71 2.76 -23.78
C GLU A 50 -5.04 1.78 -22.80
N PRO A 51 -4.35 0.74 -23.31
CA PRO A 51 -3.59 -0.18 -22.48
C PRO A 51 -2.20 0.37 -22.14
N PHE A 52 -1.82 0.30 -20.87
CA PHE A 52 -0.47 0.68 -20.40
C PHE A 52 0.24 -0.50 -19.71
N GLY A 53 1.26 -1.05 -20.37
CA GLY A 53 2.04 -2.20 -19.88
C GLY A 53 3.09 -1.85 -18.82
N SER A 54 3.77 -2.88 -18.29
CA SER A 54 4.87 -2.72 -17.34
C SER A 54 6.06 -1.98 -17.94
N ARG A 55 6.62 -1.03 -17.19
CA ARG A 55 7.86 -0.32 -17.58
C ARG A 55 9.12 -1.18 -17.50
N GLU A 56 9.07 -2.27 -16.74
CA GLU A 56 10.26 -3.09 -16.43
C GLU A 56 10.14 -4.54 -16.89
N ALA A 57 8.92 -5.10 -16.88
CA ALA A 57 8.69 -6.53 -17.12
C ALA A 57 8.34 -6.87 -18.58
N ASP A 58 8.38 -5.88 -19.48
CA ASP A 58 8.10 -6.02 -20.92
C ASP A 58 6.85 -6.89 -21.17
N THR A 59 5.73 -6.43 -20.62
CA THR A 59 4.45 -7.12 -20.73
C THR A 59 3.31 -6.13 -20.61
N THR A 60 2.26 -6.35 -21.38
CA THR A 60 0.98 -5.65 -21.33
C THR A 60 -0.14 -6.57 -20.87
N ASP A 61 0.17 -7.74 -20.30
CA ASP A 61 -0.80 -8.73 -19.85
C ASP A 61 -0.81 -8.80 -18.31
N THR A 62 -1.96 -8.47 -17.70
CA THR A 62 -2.13 -8.48 -16.24
C THR A 62 -2.42 -9.88 -15.68
N ARG A 63 -2.88 -10.83 -16.51
CA ARG A 63 -3.35 -12.15 -16.07
C ARG A 63 -2.33 -12.95 -15.26
N PRO A 64 -1.01 -12.96 -15.58
CA PRO A 64 -0.02 -13.65 -14.77
C PRO A 64 0.02 -13.21 -13.31
N PHE A 65 -0.39 -11.97 -13.00
CA PHE A 65 -0.38 -11.40 -11.66
C PHE A 65 -1.73 -11.53 -10.93
N ARG A 66 -2.72 -12.16 -11.58
CA ARG A 66 -4.09 -12.37 -11.10
C ARG A 66 -4.43 -13.85 -10.89
N GLN A 67 -3.49 -14.75 -11.16
CA GLN A 67 -3.70 -16.21 -11.18
C GLN A 67 -4.15 -16.81 -9.84
N LEU A 68 -3.92 -16.11 -8.72
CA LEU A 68 -4.30 -16.58 -7.39
C LEU A 68 -5.67 -16.06 -6.95
N ASN A 69 -6.36 -15.26 -7.78
CA ASN A 69 -7.71 -14.81 -7.48
C ASN A 69 -8.69 -15.97 -7.56
N SER A 70 -9.53 -16.11 -6.54
CA SER A 70 -10.69 -17.02 -6.56
C SER A 70 -11.92 -16.41 -7.23
N LEU A 71 -11.90 -15.09 -7.47
CA LEU A 71 -12.98 -14.32 -8.08
C LEU A 71 -12.58 -13.94 -9.51
N ALA A 72 -13.44 -14.28 -10.47
CA ALA A 72 -13.32 -13.77 -11.84
C ALA A 72 -13.68 -12.28 -11.86
N LEU A 73 -12.87 -11.50 -12.55
CA LEU A 73 -12.98 -10.05 -12.63
C LEU A 73 -13.14 -9.61 -14.10
N PRO A 74 -13.87 -8.52 -14.38
CA PRO A 74 -14.04 -7.99 -15.74
C PRO A 74 -12.72 -7.83 -16.54
N GLY A 75 -11.65 -7.37 -15.88
CA GLY A 75 -10.33 -7.17 -16.47
C GLY A 75 -9.50 -8.44 -16.67
N ASP A 76 -10.10 -9.64 -16.54
CA ASP A 76 -9.41 -10.92 -16.83
C ASP A 76 -9.21 -11.16 -18.33
N ASP A 77 -9.61 -10.21 -19.19
CA ASP A 77 -9.13 -10.07 -20.57
C ASP A 77 -7.62 -9.76 -20.66
N GLY A 78 -7.02 -9.33 -19.55
CA GLY A 78 -5.60 -9.04 -19.40
C GLY A 78 -5.20 -7.61 -19.76
N VAL A 79 -6.14 -6.76 -20.16
CA VAL A 79 -5.86 -5.41 -20.68
C VAL A 79 -5.69 -4.41 -19.52
N PRO A 80 -4.51 -3.78 -19.38
CA PRO A 80 -4.21 -2.83 -18.30
C PRO A 80 -4.72 -1.42 -18.65
N SER A 81 -6.04 -1.25 -18.66
CA SER A 81 -6.71 0.05 -18.90
C SER A 81 -7.38 0.58 -17.64
N TRP A 82 -7.63 1.89 -17.58
CA TRP A 82 -8.39 2.50 -16.48
C TRP A 82 -9.82 1.96 -16.41
N ASN A 83 -10.46 1.80 -17.57
CA ASN A 83 -11.82 1.26 -17.66
C ASN A 83 -11.90 -0.14 -17.03
N ASN A 84 -10.93 -1.01 -17.27
CA ASN A 84 -10.89 -2.32 -16.64
C ASN A 84 -10.64 -2.22 -15.13
N LEU A 85 -9.75 -1.32 -14.69
CA LEU A 85 -9.53 -1.09 -13.25
C LEU A 85 -10.83 -0.66 -12.55
N LEU A 86 -11.57 0.28 -13.14
CA LEU A 86 -12.86 0.73 -12.60
C LEU A 86 -13.88 -0.41 -12.60
N ALA A 87 -13.98 -1.19 -13.67
CA ALA A 87 -14.89 -2.32 -13.75
C ALA A 87 -14.61 -3.37 -12.67
N ASP A 88 -13.33 -3.71 -12.45
CA ASP A 88 -12.89 -4.62 -11.39
C ASP A 88 -13.26 -4.08 -10.00
N LEU A 89 -12.96 -2.82 -9.72
CA LEU A 89 -13.29 -2.17 -8.45
C LEU A 89 -14.79 -2.15 -8.18
N ARG A 90 -15.61 -1.90 -9.21
CA ARG A 90 -17.07 -1.92 -9.08
C ARG A 90 -17.59 -3.30 -8.70
N VAL A 91 -17.14 -4.35 -9.39
CA VAL A 91 -17.50 -5.74 -9.05
C VAL A 91 -17.09 -6.07 -7.62
N LEU A 92 -15.88 -5.67 -7.20
CA LEU A 92 -15.41 -5.90 -5.84
C LEU A 92 -16.28 -5.19 -4.80
N ILE A 93 -16.61 -3.91 -5.01
CA ILE A 93 -17.42 -3.13 -4.08
C ILE A 93 -18.84 -3.68 -3.99
N GLU A 94 -19.47 -4.06 -5.12
CA GLU A 94 -20.82 -4.61 -5.12
C GLU A 94 -20.91 -6.01 -4.50
N THR A 95 -19.86 -6.81 -4.66
CA THR A 95 -19.75 -8.16 -4.10
C THR A 95 -19.49 -8.12 -2.60
N THR A 96 -18.54 -7.29 -2.16
CA THR A 96 -18.10 -7.25 -0.76
C THR A 96 -18.93 -6.30 0.11
N ARG A 97 -19.58 -5.31 -0.50
CA ARG A 97 -20.40 -4.29 0.18
C ARG A 97 -19.74 -3.75 1.45
N PRO A 98 -18.53 -3.18 1.35
CA PRO A 98 -17.77 -2.79 2.53
C PRO A 98 -18.44 -1.62 3.24
N GLU A 99 -18.53 -1.69 4.56
CA GLU A 99 -18.97 -0.55 5.39
C GLU A 99 -17.87 0.50 5.51
N VAL A 100 -16.61 0.05 5.51
CA VAL A 100 -15.41 0.88 5.64
C VAL A 100 -14.45 0.55 4.50
N ILE A 101 -13.92 1.57 3.84
CA ILE A 101 -12.80 1.42 2.90
C ILE A 101 -11.60 2.21 3.43
N VAL A 102 -10.45 1.56 3.48
CA VAL A 102 -9.16 2.14 3.86
C VAL A 102 -8.32 2.34 2.61
N LEU A 103 -7.81 3.54 2.39
CA LEU A 103 -7.14 3.96 1.16
C LEU A 103 -6.08 5.04 1.43
N PRO A 104 -5.11 5.27 0.53
CA PRO A 104 -4.09 6.30 0.77
C PRO A 104 -4.71 7.70 0.91
N HIS A 105 -4.24 8.50 1.87
CA HIS A 105 -4.66 9.88 2.04
C HIS A 105 -3.96 10.79 1.02
N PRO A 106 -4.66 11.60 0.21
CA PRO A 106 -4.08 12.23 -0.97
C PRO A 106 -3.04 13.29 -0.63
N LEU A 107 -3.25 13.98 0.49
CA LEU A 107 -2.30 15.01 0.95
C LEU A 107 -1.11 14.42 1.72
N LEU A 108 -1.29 13.27 2.40
CA LEU A 108 -0.22 12.71 3.23
C LEU A 108 0.67 11.74 2.46
N ASP A 109 0.07 10.98 1.53
CA ASP A 109 0.75 9.98 0.74
C ASP A 109 0.74 10.36 -0.75
N PRO A 110 1.71 11.18 -1.19
CA PRO A 110 1.71 11.84 -2.49
C PRO A 110 2.20 10.93 -3.62
N HIS A 111 2.39 9.63 -3.37
CA HIS A 111 2.88 8.73 -4.40
C HIS A 111 1.86 8.68 -5.56
N PRO A 112 2.27 8.87 -6.84
CA PRO A 112 1.32 9.00 -7.95
C PRO A 112 0.31 7.85 -8.05
N ASP A 113 0.77 6.59 -7.90
CA ASP A 113 -0.14 5.45 -7.90
C ASP A 113 -1.08 5.43 -6.69
N HIS A 114 -0.68 5.97 -5.54
CA HIS A 114 -1.56 6.04 -4.37
C HIS A 114 -2.68 7.06 -4.58
N LEU A 115 -2.36 8.20 -5.18
CA LEU A 115 -3.34 9.20 -5.60
C LEU A 115 -4.33 8.63 -6.61
N CYS A 116 -3.83 8.01 -7.68
CA CYS A 116 -4.69 7.43 -8.71
C CYS A 116 -5.48 6.23 -8.18
N ALA A 117 -4.92 5.39 -7.29
CA ALA A 117 -5.67 4.28 -6.68
C ALA A 117 -6.84 4.79 -5.82
N GLN A 118 -6.64 5.85 -5.03
CA GLN A 118 -7.75 6.50 -4.34
C GLN A 118 -8.79 7.00 -5.35
N GLN A 119 -8.36 7.73 -6.38
CA GLN A 119 -9.28 8.32 -7.36
C GLN A 119 -10.08 7.24 -8.10
N ALA A 120 -9.44 6.11 -8.44
CA ALA A 120 -10.11 4.96 -9.05
C ALA A 120 -11.22 4.40 -8.15
N VAL A 121 -10.98 4.28 -6.84
CA VAL A 121 -12.00 3.83 -5.88
C VAL A 121 -13.15 4.84 -5.79
N LEU A 122 -12.84 6.14 -5.70
CA LEU A 122 -13.85 7.19 -5.63
C LEU A 122 -14.69 7.29 -6.90
N GLU A 123 -14.07 7.12 -8.06
CA GLU A 123 -14.72 7.06 -9.37
C GLU A 123 -15.57 5.79 -9.52
N ALA A 124 -15.04 4.62 -9.14
CA ALA A 124 -15.77 3.36 -9.14
C ALA A 124 -17.02 3.40 -8.26
N LEU A 125 -16.98 4.12 -7.14
CA LEU A 125 -18.14 4.35 -6.26
C LEU A 125 -19.25 5.19 -6.92
N GLN A 126 -18.95 6.00 -7.93
CA GLN A 126 -19.95 6.86 -8.56
C GLN A 126 -21.04 6.00 -9.23
N GLY A 127 -22.30 6.28 -8.92
CA GLY A 127 -23.44 5.54 -9.47
C GLY A 127 -23.60 4.11 -8.96
N LEU A 128 -22.81 3.64 -7.98
CA LEU A 128 -23.09 2.38 -7.28
C LEU A 128 -24.22 2.57 -6.26
N ALA A 129 -25.13 1.59 -6.21
CA ALA A 129 -26.22 1.56 -5.23
C ALA A 129 -25.69 1.40 -3.80
N TRP A 130 -24.65 0.57 -3.62
CA TRP A 130 -23.95 0.46 -2.35
C TRP A 130 -22.96 1.61 -2.18
N GLN A 131 -22.93 2.20 -0.98
CA GLN A 131 -21.99 3.27 -0.62
C GLN A 131 -21.44 3.00 0.78
N PRO A 132 -20.11 2.95 0.98
CA PRO A 132 -19.53 2.75 2.29
C PRO A 132 -19.94 3.88 3.24
N GLN A 133 -20.01 3.56 4.53
CA GLN A 133 -20.32 4.52 5.58
C GLN A 133 -19.11 5.37 5.94
N THR A 134 -17.91 4.77 5.86
CA THR A 134 -16.66 5.44 6.25
C THR A 134 -15.57 5.22 5.20
N LEU A 135 -14.85 6.30 4.88
CA LEU A 135 -13.58 6.24 4.17
C LEU A 135 -12.46 6.68 5.12
N LEU A 136 -11.45 5.84 5.27
CA LEU A 136 -10.27 6.11 6.10
C LEU A 136 -9.02 6.26 5.22
N GLY A 137 -8.29 7.34 5.43
CA GLY A 137 -7.01 7.63 4.79
C GLY A 137 -5.84 7.08 5.61
N TYR A 138 -4.86 6.43 5.00
CA TYR A 138 -3.57 6.12 5.63
C TYR A 138 -2.42 6.86 4.94
N ALA A 139 -1.27 6.92 5.62
CA ALA A 139 -0.03 7.44 5.04
C ALA A 139 1.08 6.39 5.16
N ASN A 140 1.57 5.89 4.02
CA ASN A 140 2.71 4.98 3.96
C ASN A 140 4.02 5.74 3.75
N HIS A 141 3.99 6.75 2.87
CA HIS A 141 5.09 7.67 2.62
C HIS A 141 4.63 9.10 2.88
N LEU A 142 5.15 9.77 3.92
CA LEU A 142 4.81 11.17 4.15
C LEU A 142 5.56 12.08 3.17
N HIS A 143 4.83 12.96 2.47
CA HIS A 143 5.43 14.02 1.62
C HIS A 143 6.49 14.81 2.41
N ASP A 144 7.65 15.05 1.79
CA ASP A 144 8.78 15.81 2.35
C ASP A 144 9.37 15.36 3.70
N ASN A 145 8.95 14.23 4.26
CA ASN A 145 9.49 13.75 5.53
C ASN A 145 9.68 12.24 5.57
N ASP A 146 10.80 11.83 4.97
CA ASP A 146 11.31 10.47 5.02
C ASP A 146 11.60 9.94 6.43
N ARG A 147 11.53 10.76 7.48
CA ARG A 147 11.78 10.31 8.86
C ARG A 147 10.50 10.06 9.63
N TRP A 148 9.37 10.61 9.19
CA TRP A 148 8.10 10.39 9.85
C TRP A 148 7.69 8.90 9.73
N PRO A 149 7.06 8.34 10.79
CA PRO A 149 6.91 8.92 12.12
C PRO A 149 8.23 8.97 12.90
N MET A 150 8.41 10.00 13.72
CA MET A 150 9.61 10.18 14.56
C MET A 150 9.58 9.21 15.75
N GLY A 151 10.76 8.93 16.33
CA GLY A 151 10.89 8.05 17.49
C GLY A 151 11.11 6.57 17.16
N ASP A 152 11.24 5.78 18.23
CA ASP A 152 11.67 4.38 18.20
C ASP A 152 10.54 3.41 17.80
N THR A 153 10.94 2.26 17.29
CA THR A 153 10.00 1.16 16.97
C THR A 153 9.14 0.79 18.18
N GLY A 154 7.85 0.56 17.96
CA GLY A 154 6.89 0.18 19.00
C GLY A 154 6.43 1.31 19.92
N THR A 155 6.92 2.54 19.73
CA THR A 155 6.36 3.72 20.40
C THR A 155 5.17 4.29 19.62
N GLY A 156 4.52 5.32 20.18
CA GLY A 156 3.42 6.01 19.53
C GLY A 156 3.82 6.70 18.22
N VAL A 157 2.83 6.88 17.33
CA VAL A 157 2.98 7.62 16.08
C VAL A 157 2.74 9.10 16.36
N ALA A 158 3.73 9.94 16.04
CA ALA A 158 3.53 11.40 16.05
C ALA A 158 2.58 11.79 14.92
N LEU A 159 1.69 12.77 15.14
CA LEU A 159 0.92 13.36 14.05
C LEU A 159 1.86 13.97 13.00
N PRO A 160 1.51 13.93 11.70
CA PRO A 160 2.28 14.61 10.67
C PRO A 160 2.26 16.12 10.91
N PRO A 161 3.31 16.85 10.51
CA PRO A 161 3.26 18.31 10.53
C PRO A 161 2.13 18.79 9.61
N VAL A 162 1.23 19.61 10.15
CA VAL A 162 0.22 20.32 9.36
C VAL A 162 0.85 21.65 8.99
N THR A 163 1.25 21.81 7.73
CA THR A 163 1.87 23.05 7.23
C THR A 163 0.84 24.04 6.70
N GLU A 164 -0.26 23.54 6.12
CA GLU A 164 -1.33 24.35 5.50
C GLU A 164 -2.69 23.61 5.57
N GLY A 165 -3.79 24.36 5.49
CA GLY A 165 -5.16 23.83 5.35
C GLY A 165 -6.14 24.27 6.45
N GLU A 166 -7.37 24.61 6.05
CA GLU A 166 -8.50 24.91 6.95
C GLU A 166 -9.35 23.66 7.28
N GLU A 167 -9.06 22.53 6.63
CA GLU A 167 -9.81 21.28 6.81
C GLU A 167 -9.60 20.71 8.21
N THR A 168 -10.67 20.18 8.81
CA THR A 168 -10.58 19.49 10.10
C THR A 168 -10.07 18.07 9.89
N TRP A 169 -8.81 17.84 10.26
CA TRP A 169 -8.21 16.50 10.24
C TRP A 169 -8.70 15.71 11.45
N LEU A 170 -9.46 14.65 11.22
CA LEU A 170 -9.97 13.78 12.28
C LEU A 170 -9.12 12.50 12.34
N PRO A 171 -8.07 12.45 13.19
CA PRO A 171 -7.27 11.25 13.34
C PRO A 171 -8.09 10.13 13.98
N TYR A 172 -7.96 8.94 13.44
CA TYR A 172 -8.50 7.70 13.98
C TYR A 172 -7.32 6.79 14.33
N SER A 173 -7.18 6.46 15.61
CA SER A 173 -6.02 5.74 16.15
C SER A 173 -6.44 4.40 16.71
N LEU A 174 -5.85 3.32 16.19
CA LEU A 174 -6.03 1.97 16.72
C LEU A 174 -4.79 1.56 17.50
N SER A 175 -4.96 1.13 18.75
CA SER A 175 -3.84 0.68 19.57
C SER A 175 -3.44 -0.75 19.24
N LEU A 176 -2.14 -1.00 19.13
CA LEU A 176 -1.54 -2.32 18.98
C LEU A 176 -0.77 -2.70 20.24
N ASP A 177 -1.12 -3.83 20.82
CA ASP A 177 -0.33 -4.44 21.89
C ASP A 177 1.00 -4.99 21.36
N ALA A 178 1.87 -5.42 22.27
CA ALA A 178 3.19 -5.93 21.90
C ALA A 178 3.13 -7.18 21.00
N ARG A 179 2.11 -8.02 21.16
CA ARG A 179 1.94 -9.24 20.35
C ARG A 179 1.60 -8.87 18.91
N HIS A 180 0.62 -7.99 18.71
CA HIS A 180 0.23 -7.52 17.38
C HIS A 180 1.37 -6.72 16.70
N GLN A 181 2.20 -6.02 17.47
CA GLN A 181 3.41 -5.38 16.93
C GLN A 181 4.43 -6.41 16.43
N CYS A 182 4.64 -7.52 17.16
CA CYS A 182 5.47 -8.62 16.69
C CYS A 182 4.87 -9.29 15.45
N ASP A 183 3.55 -9.56 15.43
CA ASP A 183 2.89 -10.16 14.27
C ASP A 183 2.98 -9.24 13.04
N LYS A 184 2.80 -7.93 13.21
CA LYS A 184 3.03 -6.93 12.15
C LYS A 184 4.48 -6.97 11.67
N ALA A 185 5.45 -7.06 12.56
CA ALA A 185 6.85 -7.16 12.19
C ALA A 185 7.13 -8.43 11.38
N MET A 186 6.54 -9.57 11.74
CA MET A 186 6.70 -10.81 10.97
C MET A 186 6.04 -10.70 9.59
N ALA A 187 4.84 -10.12 9.51
CA ALA A 187 4.16 -9.84 8.24
C ALA A 187 5.02 -8.97 7.30
N LEU A 188 5.67 -7.93 7.84
CA LEU A 188 6.62 -7.10 7.07
C LEU A 188 7.87 -7.89 6.65
N GLY A 189 8.37 -8.80 7.49
CA GLY A 189 9.51 -9.67 7.18
C GLY A 189 9.23 -10.66 6.04
N MET A 190 7.97 -11.06 5.89
CA MET A 190 7.52 -11.93 4.80
C MET A 190 7.47 -11.21 3.44
N MET A 191 7.45 -9.88 3.41
CA MET A 191 7.47 -9.11 2.15
C MET A 191 8.89 -9.12 1.55
N HIS A 192 9.03 -9.73 0.37
CA HIS A 192 10.34 -9.86 -0.28
C HIS A 192 10.99 -8.50 -0.60
N ASP A 193 10.20 -7.45 -0.81
CA ASP A 193 10.70 -6.09 -1.03
C ASP A 193 11.45 -5.48 0.17
N LEU A 194 11.19 -5.99 1.38
CA LEU A 194 11.79 -5.46 2.61
C LEU A 194 13.03 -6.22 3.06
N GLN A 195 13.31 -7.39 2.46
CA GLN A 195 14.42 -8.27 2.82
C GLN A 195 15.81 -7.80 2.37
N PRO A 196 15.99 -7.20 1.17
CA PRO A 196 17.32 -6.81 0.71
C PRO A 196 18.01 -5.86 1.68
N SER A 197 19.30 -6.13 1.92
CA SER A 197 20.12 -5.24 2.72
C SER A 197 20.24 -3.86 2.06
N PRO A 198 20.20 -2.78 2.84
CA PRO A 198 20.41 -1.45 2.29
C PRO A 198 21.84 -1.33 1.72
N PRO A 199 22.08 -0.44 0.74
CA PRO A 199 23.40 -0.24 0.16
C PRO A 199 24.47 0.07 1.22
N PHE A 200 25.71 -0.35 0.98
CA PHE A 200 26.82 -0.20 1.93
C PHE A 200 26.97 1.22 2.50
N LYS A 201 26.86 2.25 1.65
CA LYS A 201 26.90 3.67 2.07
C LYS A 201 25.84 4.00 3.13
N ARG A 202 24.63 3.43 3.02
CA ARG A 202 23.54 3.63 4.00
C ARG A 202 23.81 2.86 5.28
N ARG A 203 24.40 1.66 5.20
CA ARG A 203 24.82 0.87 6.37
C ARG A 203 25.91 1.60 7.18
N LEU A 204 26.95 2.10 6.50
CA LEU A 204 28.02 2.88 7.14
C LEU A 204 27.47 4.15 7.79
N ARG A 205 26.61 4.91 7.08
CA ARG A 205 25.94 6.09 7.65
C ARG A 205 25.19 5.75 8.94
N ARG A 206 24.47 4.63 8.98
CA ARG A 206 23.73 4.20 10.17
C ARG A 206 24.65 3.79 11.32
N LEU A 207 25.78 3.15 11.02
CA LEU A 207 26.78 2.86 12.03
C LEU A 207 27.30 4.16 12.68
N LEU A 208 27.66 5.16 11.87
CA LEU A 208 28.08 6.47 12.37
C LEU A 208 26.97 7.14 13.19
N GLN A 209 25.72 7.09 12.73
CA GLN A 209 24.58 7.66 13.47
C GLN A 209 24.29 6.93 14.80
N ARG A 210 24.51 5.62 14.86
CA ARG A 210 24.44 4.83 16.10
C ARG A 210 25.51 5.27 17.09
N LEU A 211 26.75 5.40 16.62
CA LEU A 211 27.91 5.73 17.45
C LEU A 211 27.89 7.19 17.91
N LEU A 212 27.60 8.13 17.02
CA LEU A 212 27.72 9.57 17.29
C LEU A 212 26.43 10.22 17.82
N ALA A 213 25.26 9.68 17.45
CA ALA A 213 23.97 10.29 17.76
C ALA A 213 23.01 9.34 18.50
N GLY A 214 23.51 8.19 18.99
CA GLY A 214 22.71 7.22 19.76
C GLY A 214 21.51 6.63 19.01
N ARG A 215 21.42 6.79 17.68
CA ARG A 215 20.23 6.41 16.92
C ARG A 215 20.05 4.90 16.91
N ARG A 216 18.88 4.43 17.34
CA ARG A 216 18.54 3.00 17.33
C ARG A 216 17.82 2.61 16.04
N GLY A 217 18.17 1.44 15.51
CA GLY A 217 17.42 0.81 14.42
C GLY A 217 16.19 0.07 14.94
N SER A 218 15.40 -0.49 14.03
CA SER A 218 14.38 -1.46 14.45
C SER A 218 15.04 -2.73 14.96
N PRO A 219 14.53 -3.33 16.05
CA PRO A 219 14.96 -4.66 16.48
C PRO A 219 14.49 -5.77 15.52
N PHE A 220 13.52 -5.47 14.65
CA PHE A 220 12.89 -6.46 13.76
C PHE A 220 13.53 -6.59 12.38
N GLY A 221 14.40 -5.64 11.98
CA GLY A 221 15.02 -5.70 10.67
C GLY A 221 15.90 -4.50 10.33
N GLU A 222 16.80 -4.68 9.36
CA GLU A 222 17.65 -3.60 8.87
C GLU A 222 16.88 -2.58 8.02
N ASN A 223 15.77 -2.95 7.40
CA ASN A 223 14.99 -2.01 6.60
C ASN A 223 14.38 -0.91 7.50
N GLU A 224 14.50 0.35 7.10
CA GLU A 224 13.98 1.48 7.92
C GLU A 224 12.47 1.46 8.03
N PHE A 225 11.80 0.78 7.08
CA PHE A 225 10.37 0.61 7.08
C PHE A 225 9.86 -0.07 8.35
N PHE A 226 10.60 -1.03 8.93
CA PHE A 226 10.21 -1.64 10.21
C PHE A 226 10.14 -0.63 11.35
N ARG A 227 11.07 0.34 11.40
CA ARG A 227 11.04 1.41 12.40
C ARG A 227 9.79 2.27 12.21
N LYS A 228 9.45 2.58 10.96
CA LYS A 228 8.32 3.44 10.62
C LYS A 228 6.97 2.77 10.90
N ALA A 229 6.82 1.53 10.46
CA ALA A 229 5.56 0.82 10.40
C ALA A 229 5.20 0.08 11.70
N VAL A 230 6.17 -0.50 12.43
CA VAL A 230 5.88 -1.23 13.67
C VAL A 230 5.78 -0.23 14.82
N ARG A 231 4.54 0.15 15.18
CA ARG A 231 4.21 1.23 16.12
C ARG A 231 3.13 0.80 17.10
N ARG A 232 3.00 1.53 18.20
CA ARG A 232 1.94 1.33 19.19
C ARG A 232 0.54 1.68 18.66
N HIS A 233 0.47 2.52 17.62
CA HIS A 233 -0.80 2.92 17.05
C HIS A 233 -0.77 2.81 15.51
N GLU A 234 -1.84 2.29 14.91
CA GLU A 234 -2.15 2.55 13.51
C GLU A 234 -2.88 3.88 13.44
N LEU A 235 -2.35 4.81 12.67
CA LEU A 235 -2.92 6.14 12.51
C LEU A 235 -3.57 6.26 11.13
N LEU A 236 -4.87 6.56 11.15
CA LEU A 236 -5.72 6.79 9.99
C LEU A 236 -6.38 8.17 10.10
N TRP A 237 -7.00 8.63 9.03
CA TRP A 237 -7.76 9.89 8.99
C TRP A 237 -9.14 9.66 8.40
N VAL A 238 -10.16 10.24 9.01
CA VAL A 238 -11.52 10.20 8.43
C VAL A 238 -11.54 11.10 7.19
N VAL A 239 -11.67 10.50 6.00
CA VAL A 239 -11.83 11.21 4.71
C VAL A 239 -13.31 11.47 4.44
N LYS A 240 -14.17 10.51 4.79
CA LYS A 240 -15.63 10.64 4.70
C LYS A 240 -16.26 9.83 5.82
N ARG A 241 -17.29 10.39 6.44
CA ARG A 241 -18.16 9.71 7.40
C ARG A 241 -19.61 10.08 7.10
N LYS A 242 -20.48 9.09 6.94
CA LYS A 242 -21.94 9.28 6.93
C LYS A 242 -22.47 9.53 8.32
#